data_AF-A0A0K2RRU1-F1
#
_entry.id   AF-A0A0K2RRU1-F1
#
_cell.length_a   1.000
_cell.length_b   1.000
_cell.length_c   1.000
_cell.angle_alpha   90.00
_cell.angle_beta   90.00
_cell.angle_gamma   90.00
#
_symmetry.space_group_name_H-M   'P 1'
#
loop_
_entity.id
_entity.type
_entity.pdbx_description
1 polymer ?
#
loop_
_entity_poly.entity_id
_entity_poly.type
_entity_poly.pdbx_seq_one_letter_code
_entity_poly.pdbx_strand_id
1 'polypeptide(L)'
;MERPDALVLWEAQFGDFVNGAQTIIDEFISSAEQKWGQRSSLVLMLPHGYEGQGPDHSSARIERFLQLCAEDNMIVANPTTAASHFHLLRRQAYSRPRKPLIIFTPKQLLRLKGAASAVEDFTTGGFKPVIGEHEPLQAQSVDRVILVSGRLYYDLLANRQKTGDTSTAIIRLEQLYPLPRPSSRRNWPSTRTPTSSGRRTNPPTRVRGRSSA
;
A
#
# COMPACT_ATOMS: atom_id res chain seq x y z
N MET A 1 -0.37 -30.77 -13.21
CA MET A 1 -1.21 -30.87 -12.00
C MET A 1 -1.09 -29.54 -11.26
N GLU A 2 -2.23 -28.92 -10.90
CA GLU A 2 -2.25 -27.67 -10.12
C GLU A 2 -1.79 -27.90 -8.67
N ARG A 3 -1.13 -26.91 -8.05
CA ARG A 3 -0.72 -26.94 -6.65
C ARG A 3 -1.37 -25.77 -5.89
N PRO A 4 -2.60 -25.91 -5.37
CA PRO A 4 -3.36 -24.81 -4.77
C PRO A 4 -2.73 -24.24 -3.48
N ASP A 5 -1.86 -25.01 -2.84
CA ASP A 5 -1.15 -24.62 -1.62
C ASP A 5 0.23 -23.99 -1.88
N ALA A 6 0.69 -23.99 -3.13
CA ALA A 6 1.95 -23.35 -3.48
C ALA A 6 1.77 -21.82 -3.64
N LEU A 7 2.75 -21.07 -3.13
CA LEU A 7 2.97 -19.70 -3.56
C LEU A 7 3.87 -19.75 -4.80
N VAL A 8 3.33 -19.37 -5.96
CA VAL A 8 4.06 -19.38 -7.24
C VAL A 8 4.40 -17.96 -7.61
N LEU A 9 5.70 -17.70 -7.81
CA LEU A 9 6.21 -16.40 -8.21
C LEU A 9 6.90 -16.54 -9.57
N TRP A 10 6.65 -15.59 -10.44
CA TRP A 10 7.41 -15.35 -11.66
C TRP A 10 8.01 -13.96 -11.57
N GLU A 11 9.33 -13.86 -11.76
CA GLU A 11 10.05 -12.60 -11.70
C GLU A 11 10.65 -12.27 -13.07
N ALA A 12 10.35 -11.08 -13.56
CA ALA A 12 10.99 -10.55 -14.76
C ALA A 12 12.41 -10.06 -14.41
N GLN A 13 13.35 -10.17 -15.34
CA GLN A 13 14.69 -9.59 -15.15
C GLN A 13 14.62 -8.06 -14.96
N PHE A 14 13.84 -7.40 -15.82
CA PHE A 14 13.34 -6.04 -15.64
C PHE A 14 11.86 -6.04 -15.94
N GLY A 15 11.08 -5.23 -15.24
CA GLY A 15 9.63 -5.16 -15.44
C GLY A 15 9.25 -4.76 -16.87
N ASP A 16 10.13 -4.05 -17.57
CA ASP A 16 9.97 -3.61 -18.96
C ASP A 16 9.72 -4.79 -19.92
N PHE A 17 10.31 -5.96 -19.65
CA PHE A 17 10.20 -7.18 -20.48
C PHE A 17 8.90 -7.96 -20.30
N VAL A 18 8.03 -7.52 -19.40
CA VAL A 18 6.73 -8.17 -19.15
C VAL A 18 5.84 -8.20 -20.39
N ASN A 19 6.06 -7.28 -21.33
CA ASN A 19 5.34 -7.21 -22.60
C ASN A 19 5.53 -8.44 -23.50
N GLY A 20 6.62 -9.21 -23.34
CA GLY A 20 6.79 -10.48 -24.06
C GLY A 20 5.74 -11.54 -23.70
N ALA A 21 5.09 -11.40 -22.54
CA ALA A 21 4.03 -12.30 -22.06
C ALA A 21 2.63 -11.64 -22.12
N GLN A 22 2.43 -10.60 -22.94
CA GLN A 22 1.18 -9.82 -22.95
C GLN A 22 -0.06 -10.67 -23.18
N THR A 23 -0.02 -11.62 -24.11
CA THR A 23 -1.15 -12.54 -24.36
C THR A 23 -1.53 -13.34 -23.11
N ILE A 24 -0.56 -13.76 -22.29
CA ILE A 24 -0.83 -14.47 -21.04
C ILE A 24 -1.48 -13.55 -20.01
N ILE A 25 -1.05 -12.30 -19.96
CA ILE A 25 -1.59 -11.31 -19.03
C ILE A 25 -3.05 -10.98 -19.37
N ASP A 26 -3.33 -10.72 -20.64
CA ASP A 26 -4.64 -10.26 -21.09
C ASP A 26 -5.67 -11.39 -21.08
N GLU A 27 -5.31 -12.56 -21.62
CA GLU A 27 -6.27 -13.64 -21.82
C GLU A 27 -6.44 -14.58 -20.62
N PHE A 28 -5.49 -14.56 -19.68
CA PHE A 28 -5.52 -15.44 -18.51
C PHE A 28 -5.43 -14.67 -17.19
N ILE A 29 -4.32 -13.95 -16.94
CA ILE A 29 -4.08 -13.35 -15.62
C ILE A 29 -5.17 -12.34 -15.25
N SER A 30 -5.58 -11.49 -16.20
CA SER A 30 -6.56 -10.44 -15.91
C SER A 30 -8.02 -10.88 -16.02
N SER A 31 -8.33 -11.97 -16.74
CA SER A 31 -9.69 -12.26 -17.19
C SER A 31 -10.18 -13.69 -16.92
N ALA A 32 -9.32 -14.64 -16.53
CA ALA A 32 -9.70 -16.05 -16.40
C ALA A 32 -10.81 -16.33 -15.37
N GLU A 33 -10.84 -15.59 -14.25
CA GLU A 33 -11.89 -15.79 -13.25
C GLU A 33 -13.26 -15.40 -13.79
N GLN A 34 -13.34 -14.30 -14.55
CA GLN A 34 -14.60 -13.86 -15.14
C GLN A 34 -15.03 -14.73 -16.32
N LYS A 35 -14.07 -15.14 -17.17
CA LYS A 35 -14.36 -15.95 -18.36
C LYS A 35 -14.72 -17.40 -18.01
N TRP A 36 -14.04 -17.99 -17.02
CA TRP A 36 -14.06 -19.44 -16.78
C TRP A 36 -14.19 -19.84 -15.31
N GLY A 37 -14.34 -18.89 -14.38
CA GLY A 37 -14.34 -19.20 -12.94
C GLY A 37 -12.99 -19.67 -12.41
N GLN A 38 -11.93 -19.58 -13.21
CA GLN A 38 -10.60 -20.06 -12.84
C GLN A 38 -9.82 -19.01 -12.06
N ARG A 39 -9.41 -19.37 -10.84
CA ARG A 39 -8.62 -18.50 -9.97
C ARG A 39 -7.14 -18.84 -10.06
N SER A 40 -6.30 -17.83 -9.91
CA SER A 40 -4.84 -18.00 -9.89
C SER A 40 -4.22 -17.30 -8.69
N SER A 41 -3.21 -17.93 -8.09
CA SER A 41 -2.40 -17.36 -7.01
C SER A 41 -1.07 -16.78 -7.51
N LEU A 42 -0.86 -16.74 -8.82
CA LEU A 42 0.40 -16.30 -9.43
C LEU A 42 0.78 -14.89 -8.97
N VAL A 43 2.04 -14.74 -8.58
CA VAL A 43 2.67 -13.45 -8.32
C VAL A 43 3.56 -13.08 -9.50
N LEU A 44 3.34 -11.91 -10.08
CA LEU A 44 4.28 -11.28 -11.02
C LEU A 44 5.13 -10.26 -10.25
N MET A 45 6.43 -10.49 -10.19
CA MET A 45 7.42 -9.55 -9.65
C MET A 45 8.09 -8.80 -10.80
N LEU A 46 7.87 -7.49 -10.84
CA LEU A 46 8.26 -6.64 -11.96
C LEU A 46 9.19 -5.53 -11.48
N PRO A 47 10.52 -5.67 -11.63
CA PRO A 47 11.47 -4.65 -11.22
C PRO A 47 11.18 -3.31 -11.91
N HIS A 48 10.96 -2.26 -11.12
CA HIS A 48 10.47 -0.97 -11.56
C HIS A 48 11.22 0.18 -10.88
N GLY A 49 11.50 1.26 -11.63
CA GLY A 49 12.04 2.50 -11.08
C GLY A 49 12.79 3.34 -12.12
N TYR A 50 12.53 4.64 -12.13
CA TYR A 50 13.22 5.61 -12.99
C TYR A 50 14.56 6.01 -12.38
N GLU A 51 15.63 5.36 -12.84
CA GLU A 51 16.96 5.44 -12.22
C GLU A 51 18.07 5.75 -13.24
N GLY A 52 17.71 6.34 -14.38
CA GLY A 52 18.67 6.76 -15.41
C GLY A 52 19.23 5.62 -16.28
N GLN A 53 18.63 4.43 -16.23
CA GLN A 53 19.12 3.24 -16.98
C GLN A 53 18.52 3.11 -18.39
N GLY A 54 17.83 4.14 -18.88
CA GLY A 54 17.22 4.16 -20.20
C GLY A 54 15.80 3.58 -20.27
N PRO A 55 15.21 3.55 -21.49
CA PRO A 55 13.79 3.27 -21.69
C PRO A 55 13.37 1.82 -21.40
N ASP A 56 14.29 0.85 -21.53
CA ASP A 56 14.01 -0.59 -21.37
C ASP A 56 14.41 -1.15 -19.99
N HIS A 57 14.72 -0.27 -19.04
CA HIS A 57 15.14 -0.63 -17.69
C HIS A 57 14.50 0.27 -16.63
N SER A 58 13.32 0.82 -16.89
CA SER A 58 12.71 1.84 -16.03
C SER A 58 11.27 1.52 -15.65
N SER A 59 10.46 1.06 -16.60
CA SER A 59 9.01 0.98 -16.44
C SER A 59 8.46 -0.43 -16.66
N ALA A 60 7.87 -0.97 -15.60
CA ALA A 60 7.02 -2.15 -15.68
C ALA A 60 5.61 -1.86 -16.25
N ARG A 61 5.38 -0.64 -16.74
CA ARG A 61 4.12 -0.17 -17.33
C ARG A 61 2.94 -0.35 -16.37
N ILE A 62 3.09 0.18 -15.15
CA ILE A 62 2.09 0.12 -14.06
C ILE A 62 0.70 0.46 -14.58
N GLU A 63 0.61 1.52 -15.39
CA GLU A 63 -0.60 2.04 -16.00
C GLU A 63 -1.38 0.98 -16.80
N ARG A 64 -0.69 0.05 -17.46
CA ARG A 64 -1.32 -1.02 -18.24
C ARG A 64 -2.01 -2.03 -17.32
N PHE A 65 -1.36 -2.42 -16.22
CA PHE A 65 -1.99 -3.30 -15.23
C PHE A 65 -3.19 -2.63 -14.57
N LEU A 66 -3.10 -1.34 -14.26
CA LEU A 66 -4.23 -0.58 -13.71
C LEU A 66 -5.39 -0.45 -14.71
N GLN A 67 -5.11 -0.31 -16.01
CA GLN A 67 -6.15 -0.31 -17.03
C GLN A 67 -6.89 -1.65 -17.14
N LEU A 68 -6.20 -2.76 -16.88
CA LEU A 68 -6.79 -4.11 -16.86
C LEU A 68 -7.56 -4.42 -15.57
N CYS A 69 -7.48 -3.57 -14.55
CA CYS A 69 -8.13 -3.81 -13.26
C CYS A 69 -9.64 -3.54 -13.34
N ALA A 70 -10.44 -4.57 -13.07
CA ALA A 70 -11.89 -4.49 -12.95
C ALA A 70 -12.42 -5.64 -12.07
N GLU A 71 -13.56 -5.46 -11.41
CA GLU A 71 -14.25 -6.54 -10.66
C GLU A 71 -13.36 -7.34 -9.70
N ASP A 72 -12.46 -6.66 -8.99
CA ASP A 72 -11.46 -7.25 -8.09
C ASP A 72 -10.65 -8.40 -8.73
N ASN A 73 -10.42 -8.37 -10.06
CA ASN A 73 -9.78 -9.44 -10.82
C ASN A 73 -8.33 -9.74 -10.40
N MET A 74 -7.59 -8.73 -9.94
CA MET A 74 -6.20 -8.86 -9.49
C MET A 74 -5.90 -7.92 -8.32
N ILE A 75 -4.69 -8.02 -7.78
CA ILE A 75 -4.14 -7.08 -6.81
C ILE A 75 -2.92 -6.41 -7.44
N VAL A 76 -2.82 -5.09 -7.35
CA VAL A 76 -1.68 -4.31 -7.85
C VAL A 76 -1.06 -3.53 -6.70
N ALA A 77 0.23 -3.76 -6.45
CA ALA A 77 0.95 -3.17 -5.33
C ALA A 77 2.37 -2.71 -5.72
N ASN A 78 2.83 -1.67 -5.04
CA ASN A 78 4.14 -1.05 -5.23
C ASN A 78 4.78 -0.81 -3.85
N PRO A 79 5.20 -1.88 -3.15
CA PRO A 79 5.63 -1.81 -1.76
C PRO A 79 6.93 -1.03 -1.60
N THR A 80 7.03 -0.20 -0.56
CA THR A 80 8.19 0.66 -0.31
C THR A 80 9.10 0.21 0.82
N THR A 81 8.68 -0.77 1.63
CA THR A 81 9.46 -1.30 2.77
C THR A 81 9.64 -2.81 2.67
N ALA A 82 10.70 -3.33 3.29
CA ALA A 82 10.93 -4.77 3.37
C ALA A 82 9.76 -5.50 4.07
N ALA A 83 9.23 -4.92 5.15
CA ALA A 83 8.05 -5.46 5.85
C ALA A 83 6.78 -5.45 4.98
N SER A 84 6.53 -4.39 4.21
CA SER A 84 5.41 -4.35 3.25
C SER A 84 5.49 -5.52 2.27
N HIS A 85 6.67 -5.73 1.67
CA HIS A 85 6.88 -6.81 0.70
C HIS A 85 6.66 -8.19 1.35
N PHE A 86 7.24 -8.43 2.53
CA PHE A 86 7.08 -9.66 3.29
C PHE A 86 5.61 -9.97 3.62
N HIS A 87 4.89 -9.00 4.19
CA HIS A 87 3.49 -9.20 4.56
C HIS A 87 2.59 -9.38 3.35
N LEU A 88 2.91 -8.73 2.23
CA LEU A 88 2.17 -8.88 0.98
C LEU A 88 2.30 -10.30 0.42
N LEU A 89 3.51 -10.87 0.38
CA LEU A 89 3.73 -12.25 -0.06
C LEU A 89 3.05 -13.27 0.86
N ARG A 90 3.12 -13.06 2.18
CA ARG A 90 2.39 -13.90 3.15
C ARG A 90 0.90 -13.80 2.96
N ARG A 91 0.37 -12.58 2.80
CA ARG A 91 -1.04 -12.35 2.50
C ARG A 91 -1.44 -13.13 1.24
N GLN A 92 -0.63 -13.10 0.19
CA GLN A 92 -0.89 -13.87 -1.03
C GLN A 92 -0.92 -15.38 -0.78
N ALA A 93 0.02 -15.90 0.03
CA ALA A 93 0.11 -17.33 0.35
C ALA A 93 -1.13 -17.86 1.09
N TYR A 94 -1.77 -17.04 1.93
CA TYR A 94 -2.88 -17.49 2.79
C TYR A 94 -4.26 -16.96 2.39
N SER A 95 -4.37 -15.86 1.65
CA SER A 95 -5.67 -15.25 1.36
C SER A 95 -6.52 -16.12 0.42
N ARG A 96 -7.84 -16.03 0.61
CA ARG A 96 -8.87 -16.61 -0.26
C ARG A 96 -9.99 -15.56 -0.46
N PRO A 97 -10.62 -15.49 -1.65
CA PRO A 97 -10.30 -16.23 -2.87
C PRO A 97 -8.91 -15.88 -3.42
N ARG A 98 -8.30 -16.79 -4.19
CA ARG A 98 -7.00 -16.55 -4.84
C ARG A 98 -7.20 -15.53 -5.95
N LYS A 99 -6.35 -14.50 -5.98
CA LYS A 99 -6.29 -13.48 -7.02
C LYS A 99 -4.83 -13.34 -7.46
N PRO A 100 -4.55 -13.09 -8.75
CA PRO A 100 -3.20 -12.73 -9.18
C PRO A 100 -2.71 -11.49 -8.45
N LEU A 101 -1.41 -11.46 -8.17
CA LEU A 101 -0.75 -10.35 -7.50
C LEU A 101 0.36 -9.79 -8.38
N ILE A 102 0.24 -8.51 -8.73
CA ILE A 102 1.24 -7.74 -9.47
C ILE A 102 2.02 -6.89 -8.48
N ILE A 103 3.32 -7.15 -8.35
CA ILE A 103 4.22 -6.41 -7.47
C ILE A 103 5.23 -5.66 -8.32
N PHE A 104 5.23 -4.33 -8.23
CA PHE A 104 6.32 -3.52 -8.75
C PHE A 104 7.46 -3.53 -7.74
N THR A 105 8.45 -4.38 -7.99
CA THR A 105 9.56 -4.61 -7.07
C THR A 105 10.62 -3.52 -7.25
N PRO A 106 11.27 -3.06 -6.18
CA PRO A 106 12.25 -2.01 -6.31
C PRO A 106 13.59 -2.55 -6.81
N LYS A 107 14.35 -1.70 -7.51
CA LYS A 107 15.74 -1.99 -7.91
C LYS A 107 16.74 -1.44 -6.88
N GLN A 108 16.84 -0.12 -6.74
CA GLN A 108 17.78 0.48 -5.79
C GLN A 108 17.32 0.41 -4.32
N LEU A 109 16.01 0.33 -4.01
CA LEU A 109 15.58 0.23 -2.60
C LEU A 109 16.13 -1.01 -1.91
N LEU A 110 16.55 -2.03 -2.67
CA LEU A 110 17.23 -3.22 -2.15
C LEU A 110 18.49 -2.88 -1.34
N ARG A 111 19.09 -1.70 -1.53
CA ARG A 111 20.29 -1.25 -0.83
C ARG A 111 20.09 0.06 -0.05
N LEU A 112 18.89 0.65 -0.10
CA LEU A 112 18.62 1.91 0.58
C LEU A 112 18.38 1.64 2.07
N LYS A 113 19.24 2.17 2.95
CA LYS A 113 19.08 2.03 4.41
C LYS A 113 17.72 2.49 4.92
N GLY A 114 17.18 3.57 4.34
CA GLY A 114 15.84 4.08 4.69
C GLY A 114 14.68 3.15 4.35
N ALA A 115 14.89 2.14 3.48
CA ALA A 115 13.88 1.14 3.12
C ALA A 115 13.96 -0.15 3.96
N ALA A 116 14.95 -0.26 4.86
CA ALA A 116 15.04 -1.36 5.80
C ALA A 116 13.88 -1.31 6.81
N SER A 117 13.52 -2.47 7.34
CA SER A 117 12.48 -2.61 8.38
C SER A 117 13.08 -3.27 9.60
N ALA A 118 12.58 -2.92 10.78
CA ALA A 118 13.00 -3.56 12.02
C ALA A 118 12.44 -4.99 12.08
N VAL A 119 13.02 -5.87 12.91
CA VAL A 119 12.57 -7.28 13.02
C VAL A 119 11.10 -7.34 13.46
N GLU A 120 10.71 -6.43 14.33
CA GLU A 120 9.37 -6.30 14.89
C GLU A 120 8.32 -6.01 13.81
N ASP A 121 8.70 -5.32 12.73
CA ASP A 121 7.81 -5.02 11.61
C ASP A 121 7.45 -6.28 10.80
N PHE A 122 8.24 -7.35 10.90
CA PHE A 122 7.95 -8.64 10.26
C PHE A 122 7.12 -9.56 11.17
N THR A 123 7.33 -9.49 12.49
CA THR A 123 6.66 -10.39 13.44
C THR A 123 5.31 -9.87 13.91
N THR A 124 5.07 -8.56 13.80
CA THR A 124 3.83 -7.91 14.22
C THR A 124 3.15 -7.17 13.06
N GLY A 125 1.83 -7.00 13.16
CA GLY A 125 1.06 -6.26 12.16
C GLY A 125 0.75 -7.07 10.90
N GLY A 126 0.81 -6.41 9.74
CA GLY A 126 0.42 -6.97 8.45
C GLY A 126 0.60 -5.94 7.32
N PHE A 127 0.25 -6.34 6.10
CA PHE A 127 0.36 -5.46 4.94
C PHE A 127 -0.56 -4.25 5.10
N LYS A 128 0.00 -3.05 4.96
CA LYS A 128 -0.72 -1.78 5.06
C LYS A 128 -0.94 -1.22 3.64
N PRO A 129 -2.17 -1.21 3.11
CA PRO A 129 -2.45 -0.68 1.76
C PRO A 129 -2.08 0.79 1.60
N VAL A 130 -2.15 1.55 2.70
CA VAL A 130 -1.69 2.94 2.80
C VAL A 130 -0.81 3.06 4.03
N ILE A 131 0.34 3.71 3.88
CA ILE A 131 1.22 4.07 5.00
C ILE A 131 1.17 5.58 5.16
N GLY A 132 0.77 6.04 6.35
CA GLY A 132 0.69 7.45 6.68
C GLY A 132 2.05 8.12 6.86
N GLU A 133 1.98 9.39 7.26
CA GLU A 133 3.16 10.16 7.64
C GLU A 133 3.88 9.47 8.82
N HIS A 134 5.21 9.43 8.74
CA HIS A 134 6.07 8.80 9.75
C HIS A 134 6.96 9.83 10.46
N GLU A 135 7.26 10.96 9.83
CA GLU A 135 7.99 12.05 10.49
C GLU A 135 7.07 12.77 11.49
N PRO A 136 7.61 13.29 12.60
CA PRO A 136 6.84 13.97 13.64
C PRO A 136 6.39 15.36 13.16
N LEU A 137 5.30 15.42 12.39
CA LEU A 137 4.65 16.66 12.00
C LEU A 137 3.54 17.04 12.99
N GLN A 138 3.40 18.34 13.26
CA GLN A 138 2.25 18.84 14.01
C GLN A 138 1.04 18.87 13.09
N ALA A 139 -0.04 18.16 13.45
CA ALA A 139 -1.21 18.06 12.59
C ALA A 139 -1.82 19.42 12.21
N GLN A 140 -1.64 20.44 13.05
CA GLN A 140 -2.11 21.81 12.79
C GLN A 140 -1.24 22.58 11.81
N SER A 141 0.03 22.19 11.59
CA SER A 141 0.93 22.86 10.66
C SER A 141 0.82 22.32 9.23
N VAL A 142 0.18 21.17 9.04
CA VAL A 142 0.05 20.51 7.73
C VAL A 142 -1.06 21.16 6.91
N ASP A 143 -0.70 21.74 5.76
CA ASP A 143 -1.63 22.34 4.79
C ASP A 143 -1.63 21.61 3.43
N ARG A 144 -0.63 20.75 3.19
CA ARG A 144 -0.48 19.97 1.96
C ARG A 144 -0.29 18.50 2.24
N VAL A 145 -0.96 17.66 1.45
CA VAL A 145 -0.75 16.20 1.43
C VAL A 145 -0.29 15.78 0.05
N ILE A 146 0.86 15.12 -0.02
CA ILE A 146 1.35 14.44 -1.23
C ILE A 146 1.05 12.96 -1.10
N LEU A 147 0.27 12.43 -2.06
CA LEU A 147 0.11 10.99 -2.24
C LEU A 147 1.17 10.49 -3.22
N VAL A 148 1.90 9.47 -2.82
CA VAL A 148 2.97 8.88 -3.63
C VAL A 148 2.92 7.36 -3.55
N SER A 149 3.38 6.67 -4.59
CA SER A 149 3.53 5.23 -4.58
C SER A 149 4.95 4.84 -4.98
N GLY A 150 5.49 3.80 -4.33
CA GLY A 150 6.81 3.30 -4.63
C GLY A 150 7.95 4.24 -4.21
N ARG A 151 9.09 4.02 -4.84
CA ARG A 151 10.41 4.58 -4.49
C ARG A 151 10.45 6.11 -4.40
N LEU A 152 9.65 6.83 -5.17
CA LEU A 152 9.61 8.30 -5.18
C LEU A 152 9.36 8.89 -3.78
N TYR A 153 8.74 8.14 -2.87
CA TYR A 153 8.62 8.51 -1.45
C TYR A 153 9.96 8.94 -0.83
N TYR A 154 11.04 8.20 -1.09
CA TYR A 154 12.33 8.45 -0.46
C TYR A 154 12.99 9.72 -1.00
N ASP A 155 12.80 10.02 -2.29
CA ASP A 155 13.31 11.24 -2.90
C ASP A 155 12.54 12.47 -2.37
N LEU A 156 11.21 12.35 -2.21
CA LEU A 156 10.38 13.38 -1.59
C LEU A 156 10.73 13.61 -0.11
N LEU A 157 10.96 12.53 0.64
CA LEU A 157 11.35 12.60 2.04
C LEU A 157 12.71 13.29 2.21
N ALA A 158 13.70 12.91 1.40
CA ALA A 158 15.03 13.54 1.42
C ALA A 158 14.96 15.02 1.06
N ASN A 159 14.15 15.39 0.06
CA ASN A 159 13.95 16.80 -0.29
C ASN A 159 13.29 17.58 0.84
N ARG A 160 12.24 17.03 1.47
CA ARG A 160 11.55 17.67 2.60
C ARG A 160 12.48 17.91 3.78
N GLN A 161 13.30 16.92 4.12
CA GLN A 161 14.31 17.04 5.17
C GLN A 161 15.36 18.12 4.84
N LYS A 162 15.78 18.19 3.57
CA LYS A 162 16.73 19.23 3.10
C LYS A 162 16.15 20.64 3.18
N THR A 163 14.85 20.82 2.89
CA THR A 163 14.19 22.13 2.92
C THR A 163 13.65 22.50 4.29
N GLY A 164 13.59 21.56 5.24
CA GLY A 164 12.98 21.77 6.55
C GLY A 164 11.46 21.98 6.49
N ASP A 165 10.80 21.47 5.45
CA ASP A 165 9.35 21.67 5.27
C ASP A 165 8.56 20.82 6.29
N THR A 166 7.75 21.51 7.09
CA THR A 166 6.87 20.94 8.13
C THR A 166 5.37 21.08 7.83
N SER A 167 5.03 21.66 6.66
CA SER A 167 3.64 21.86 6.22
C SER A 167 3.15 20.79 5.23
N THR A 168 4.07 20.01 4.66
CA THR A 168 3.73 18.93 3.71
C THR A 168 3.84 17.54 4.34
N ALA A 169 2.71 16.84 4.45
CA ALA A 169 2.67 15.40 4.76
C ALA A 169 2.82 14.55 3.51
N ILE A 170 3.55 13.43 3.59
CA ILE A 170 3.78 12.50 2.49
C ILE A 170 3.18 11.14 2.86
N ILE A 171 2.12 10.75 2.15
CA ILE A 171 1.39 9.50 2.38
C ILE A 171 1.68 8.52 1.24
N ARG A 172 2.02 7.28 1.60
CA ARG A 172 2.33 6.22 0.64
C ARG A 172 1.12 5.36 0.34
N LEU A 173 0.81 5.20 -0.94
CA LEU A 173 -0.16 4.24 -1.45
C LEU A 173 0.59 2.97 -1.90
N GLU A 174 0.60 1.95 -1.05
CA GLU A 174 1.31 0.68 -1.28
C GLU A 174 0.49 -0.27 -2.15
N GLN A 175 -0.85 -0.21 -2.07
CA GLN A 175 -1.77 -0.96 -2.93
C GLN A 175 -2.53 0.00 -3.83
N LEU A 176 -2.33 -0.15 -5.13
CA LEU A 176 -2.97 0.67 -6.17
C LEU A 176 -4.32 0.08 -6.58
N TYR A 177 -4.47 -1.25 -6.53
CA TYR A 177 -5.73 -1.93 -6.79
C TYR A 177 -5.88 -3.22 -5.94
N PRO A 178 -7.09 -3.52 -5.42
CA PRO A 178 -8.24 -2.62 -5.30
C PRO A 178 -7.91 -1.38 -4.48
N LEU A 179 -8.50 -0.24 -4.83
CA LEU A 179 -8.27 1.00 -4.08
C LEU A 179 -8.74 0.84 -2.63
N PRO A 180 -7.92 1.24 -1.63
CA PRO A 180 -8.31 1.14 -0.23
C PRO A 180 -9.56 1.98 0.06
N ARG A 181 -10.65 1.34 0.49
CA ARG A 181 -11.91 2.07 0.76
C ARG A 181 -11.78 2.96 2.01
N PRO A 182 -12.17 4.25 1.94
CA PRO A 182 -12.06 5.20 3.05
C PRO A 182 -12.83 4.81 4.32
N SER A 183 -13.91 4.04 4.18
CA SER A 183 -14.78 3.63 5.30
C SER A 183 -14.11 2.64 6.27
N SER A 184 -13.04 1.99 5.85
CA SER A 184 -12.24 1.13 6.71
C SER A 184 -11.18 1.94 7.45
N ARG A 185 -11.48 2.34 8.70
CA ARG A 185 -10.52 3.03 9.62
C ARG A 185 -9.16 2.33 9.76
N ARG A 186 -9.07 1.06 9.38
CA ARG A 186 -7.86 0.24 9.40
C ARG A 186 -6.89 0.53 8.25
N ASN A 187 -7.38 1.06 7.12
CA ASN A 187 -6.61 1.19 5.89
C ASN A 187 -6.21 2.64 5.55
N TRP A 188 -6.74 3.64 6.27
CA TRP A 188 -6.35 5.04 6.12
C TRP A 188 -5.84 5.59 7.46
N PRO A 189 -4.74 6.36 7.49
CA PRO A 189 -4.28 7.03 8.70
C PRO A 189 -5.37 7.95 9.28
N SER A 190 -5.53 8.04 10.60
CA SER A 190 -6.58 8.87 11.19
C SER A 190 -6.37 10.35 10.88
N THR A 191 -7.38 11.00 10.28
CA THR A 191 -7.36 12.43 9.92
C THR A 191 -7.82 13.37 11.05
N ARG A 192 -7.88 12.91 12.30
CA ARG A 192 -8.38 13.76 13.39
C ARG A 192 -7.32 14.73 13.89
N THR A 193 -7.56 16.01 13.64
CA THR A 193 -7.10 17.09 14.51
C THR A 193 -7.63 16.84 15.94
N PRO A 194 -6.81 16.97 16.99
CA PRO A 194 -7.31 16.98 18.35
C PRO A 194 -8.19 18.22 18.52
N THR A 195 -9.52 18.05 18.52
CA THR A 195 -10.42 19.12 18.94
C THR A 195 -10.17 19.38 20.41
N SER A 196 -9.65 20.57 20.69
CA SER A 196 -9.57 21.11 22.03
C SER A 196 -10.97 21.24 22.64
N SER A 197 -11.05 21.01 23.94
CA SER A 197 -12.18 21.31 24.84
C SER A 197 -13.44 20.44 24.77
N GLY A 198 -13.41 19.34 25.53
CA GLY A 198 -14.59 18.83 26.21
C GLY A 198 -14.46 19.11 27.71
N ARG A 199 -14.63 20.37 28.15
CA ARG A 199 -14.90 20.65 29.57
C ARG A 199 -16.22 19.96 29.91
N ARG A 200 -16.14 18.84 30.64
CA ARG A 200 -17.29 18.28 31.34
C ARG A 200 -17.74 19.30 32.37
N THR A 201 -18.82 20.02 32.10
CA THR A 201 -19.60 20.67 33.14
C THR A 201 -20.44 19.59 33.81
N ASN A 202 -20.19 19.34 35.10
CA ASN A 202 -21.07 18.49 35.89
C ASN A 202 -22.42 19.21 36.05
N PRO A 203 -23.57 18.50 35.95
CA PRO A 203 -24.86 19.09 36.25
C PRO A 203 -24.99 19.32 37.77
N PRO A 204 -25.74 20.35 38.21
CA PRO A 204 -25.87 20.68 39.62
C PRO A 204 -26.67 19.61 40.37
N THR A 205 -26.18 19.26 41.55
CA THR A 205 -26.76 18.32 42.50
C THR A 205 -28.16 18.79 42.92
N ARG A 206 -29.19 18.00 42.62
CA ARG A 206 -30.56 18.27 43.05
C ARG A 206 -30.71 17.87 44.52
N VAL A 207 -30.82 18.85 45.41
CA VAL A 207 -31.17 18.66 46.83
C VAL A 207 -32.60 18.11 46.90
N ARG A 208 -32.76 16.90 47.45
CA ARG A 208 -34.08 16.35 47.80
C ARG A 208 -34.52 16.94 49.14
N GLY A 209 -35.49 17.86 49.08
CA GLY A 209 -36.25 18.29 50.24
C GLY A 209 -37.23 17.21 50.69
N ARG A 210 -37.26 16.95 51.99
CA ARG A 210 -38.27 16.17 52.70
C ARG A 210 -39.64 16.85 52.58
N SER A 211 -40.70 16.06 52.48
CA SER A 211 -41.98 16.40 53.10
C SER A 211 -42.73 15.12 53.46
N SER A 212 -43.13 15.08 54.72
CA SER A 212 -43.97 14.10 55.39
C SER A 212 -45.32 14.76 55.66
N ALA A 213 -46.40 14.12 55.22
CA ALA A 213 -47.73 14.08 55.83
C ALA A 213 -48.58 13.10 55.01
#